data_AF-A0A9P2TDZ6-F1
#
_entry.id   AF-A0A9P2TDZ6-F1
#
_cell.length_a   1.000
_cell.length_b   1.000
_cell.length_c   1.000
_cell.angle_alpha   90.00
_cell.angle_beta   90.00
_cell.angle_gamma   90.00
#
_symmetry.space_group_name_H-M   'P 1'
#
loop_
_entity.id
_entity.type
_entity.pdbx_description
1 polymer ?
#
loop_
_entity_poly.entity_id
_entity_poly.type
_entity_poly.pdbx_seq_one_letter_code
_entity_poly.pdbx_strand_id
1 'polypeptide(L)' 'MDIDPHVPLHDAVALAEIDLYTDVLAAVGEADAPLTTDELDRVLGLRPRTAQSASPMRLVLDEPVSQETPELSC' A
#
# COMPACT_ATOMS: atom_id res chain seq x y z
N MET A 1 -16.97 -10.01 -22.96
CA MET A 1 -16.11 -8.90 -22.49
C MET A 1 -14.75 -9.17 -23.07
N ASP A 2 -14.34 -8.36 -24.04
CA ASP A 2 -13.04 -8.45 -24.70
C ASP A 2 -12.08 -7.61 -23.85
N ILE A 3 -11.29 -8.28 -23.00
CA ILE A 3 -10.28 -7.60 -22.18
C ILE A 3 -9.05 -7.49 -23.06
N ASP A 4 -8.80 -6.28 -23.57
CA ASP A 4 -7.62 -5.97 -24.36
C ASP A 4 -6.36 -6.30 -23.52
N PRO A 5 -5.51 -7.24 -23.96
CA PRO A 5 -4.34 -7.68 -23.21
C PRO A 5 -3.19 -6.67 -23.24
N HIS A 6 -3.35 -5.53 -23.93
CA HIS A 6 -2.34 -4.48 -24.07
C HIS A 6 -2.61 -3.26 -23.18
N VAL A 7 -3.58 -3.33 -22.26
CA VAL A 7 -3.70 -2.34 -21.18
C VAL A 7 -2.42 -2.38 -20.35
N PRO A 8 -1.61 -1.30 -20.31
CA PRO A 8 -0.41 -1.24 -19.50
C PRO A 8 -0.83 -1.28 -18.02
N LEU A 9 -0.71 -2.46 -17.42
CA LEU A 9 -0.77 -2.61 -15.98
C LEU A 9 0.49 -1.95 -15.44
N HIS A 10 0.34 -0.80 -14.78
CA HIS A 10 1.45 -0.29 -13.98
C HIS A 10 1.65 -1.30 -12.85
N ASP A 11 2.74 -2.07 -12.89
CA ASP A 11 2.96 -3.21 -11.99
C ASP A 11 2.68 -2.87 -10.51
N ALA A 12 3.09 -1.69 -10.05
CA ALA A 12 2.85 -1.24 -8.68
C ALA A 12 1.36 -0.97 -8.36
N VAL A 13 0.58 -0.44 -9.31
CA VAL A 13 -0.85 -0.18 -9.13
C VAL A 13 -1.65 -1.48 -9.22
N ALA A 14 -1.31 -2.34 -10.18
CA ALA A 14 -1.94 -3.65 -10.35
C ALA A 14 -1.68 -4.55 -9.14
N LEU A 15 -0.46 -4.54 -8.60
CA LEU A 15 -0.13 -5.31 -7.40
C LEU A 15 -0.87 -4.78 -6.17
N ALA A 16 -0.96 -3.45 -6.02
CA ALA A 16 -1.74 -2.84 -4.93
C ALA A 16 -3.23 -3.18 -5.01
N GLU A 17 -3.80 -3.32 -6.21
CA GLU A 17 -5.18 -3.75 -6.39
C GLU A 17 -5.38 -5.24 -6.03
N ILE A 18 -4.40 -6.10 -6.34
CA ILE A 18 -4.41 -7.51 -5.91
C ILE A 18 -4.36 -7.62 -4.38
N ASP A 19 -3.48 -6.84 -3.73
CA ASP A 19 -3.39 -6.81 -2.26
C ASP A 19 -4.72 -6.36 -1.65
N LEU A 20 -5.32 -5.30 -2.20
CA LEU A 20 -6.63 -4.81 -1.77
C LEU A 20 -7.73 -5.87 -1.90
N TYR A 21 -7.80 -6.58 -3.02
CA TYR A 21 -8.79 -7.66 -3.19
C TYR A 21 -8.54 -8.83 -2.25
N THR A 22 -7.27 -9.16 -2.01
CA THR A 22 -6.89 -10.21 -1.07
C THR A 22 -7.36 -9.87 0.34
N ASP A 23 -7.18 -8.61 0.78
CA ASP A 23 -7.66 -8.13 2.07
C ASP A 23 -9.19 -8.20 2.19
N VAL A 24 -9.93 -7.84 1.13
CA VAL A 24 -11.40 -7.97 1.11
C VAL A 24 -11.83 -9.44 1.21
N LEU A 25 -11.19 -10.34 0.46
CA LEU A 25 -11.51 -11.76 0.49
C LEU A 25 -11.18 -12.40 1.85
N ALA A 26 -10.09 -11.99 2.48
CA ALA A 26 -9.75 -12.41 3.83
C ALA A 26 -10.84 -11.99 4.84
N ALA A 27 -11.26 -10.73 4.81
CA ALA A 27 -12.32 -10.23 5.68
C ALA A 27 -13.66 -10.95 5.48
N VAL A 28 -14.01 -11.30 4.24
CA VAL A 28 -15.19 -12.13 3.94
C VAL A 28 -15.04 -13.54 4.48
N GLY A 29 -13.85 -14.14 4.40
CA GLY A 29 -13.57 -15.48 4.90
C GLY A 29 -13.61 -15.58 6.42
N GLU A 30 -13.31 -14.49 7.13
CA GLU A 30 -13.37 -14.41 8.59
C GLU A 30 -14.78 -14.06 9.13
N ALA A 31 -15.64 -13.47 8.30
CA ALA A 31 -16.98 -13.06 8.72
C ALA A 31 -17.97 -14.24 8.72
N ASP A 32 -18.79 -14.33 9.78
CA ASP A 32 -19.86 -15.33 9.87
C ASP A 32 -21.07 -15.02 8.97
N ALA A 33 -21.09 -13.84 8.35
CA ALA A 33 -22.16 -13.33 7.50
C ALA A 33 -21.58 -12.41 6.40
N PRO A 34 -22.35 -12.10 5.34
CA PRO A 34 -21.92 -11.14 4.33
C PRO A 34 -21.55 -9.79 4.96
N LEU A 35 -20.44 -9.20 4.50
CA LEU A 35 -20.01 -7.89 4.96
C LEU A 35 -21.06 -6.82 4.64
N THR A 36 -21.32 -5.97 5.62
CA THR A 36 -22.07 -4.74 5.41
C THR A 36 -21.21 -3.74 4.62
N THR A 37 -21.85 -2.76 3.96
CA THR A 37 -21.14 -1.66 3.28
C THR A 37 -20.18 -0.93 4.22
N ASP A 38 -20.56 -0.77 5.49
CA ASP A 38 -19.77 -0.12 6.52
C ASP A 38 -18.47 -0.87 6.83
N GLU A 39 -18.54 -2.20 6.86
CA GLU A 39 -17.38 -3.07 7.07
C GLU A 39 -16.50 -3.13 5.84
N LEU A 40 -17.10 -3.20 4.65
CA LEU A 40 -16.36 -3.12 3.39
C LEU A 40 -15.62 -1.78 3.27
N ASP A 41 -16.26 -0.65 3.59
CA ASP A 41 -15.63 0.67 3.59
C ASP A 41 -14.39 0.73 4.51
N ARG A 42 -14.44 0.02 5.65
CA ARG A 42 -13.32 -0.08 6.58
C ARG A 42 -12.16 -0.88 6.01
N VAL A 43 -12.44 -2.02 5.37
CA VAL A 43 -11.41 -2.87 4.73
C VAL A 43 -10.78 -2.13 3.55
N LEU A 44 -11.59 -1.42 2.77
CA LEU A 44 -11.13 -0.59 1.65
C LEU A 44 -10.43 0.71 2.10
N GLY A 45 -10.37 1.01 3.41
CA GLY A 45 -9.76 2.23 3.93
C GLY A 45 -10.50 3.53 3.57
N LEU A 46 -11.76 3.44 3.11
CA LEU A 46 -12.58 4.59 2.71
C LEU A 46 -13.02 5.44 3.91
N ARG A 47 -12.94 4.88 5.13
CA ARG A 47 -13.17 5.61 6.36
C ARG A 47 -11.85 5.91 7.07
N PRO A 48 -11.70 7.11 7.65
CA PRO A 48 -10.59 7.39 8.53
C PRO A 48 -10.54 6.32 9.61
N ARG A 49 -9.46 5.53 9.65
CA ARG A 49 -9.20 4.66 10.77
C ARG A 49 -9.11 5.59 11.98
N THR A 50 -10.11 5.58 12.86
CA THR A 50 -10.01 6.23 14.17
C THR A 50 -8.66 5.81 14.72
N ALA A 51 -7.78 6.78 14.96
CA ALA A 51 -6.34 6.57 15.09
C ALA A 51 -6.04 5.60 16.24
N GLN A 52 -6.07 4.30 15.96
CA GLN A 52 -5.68 3.27 16.90
C GLN A 52 -4.18 3.12 16.68
N SER A 53 -3.46 3.95 17.44
CA SER A 53 -2.02 4.00 17.65
C SER A 53 -1.22 3.31 16.56
N ALA A 54 -0.85 4.06 15.52
CA ALA A 54 0.22 3.65 14.63
C ALA A 54 1.46 3.39 15.50
N SER A 55 1.79 2.11 15.70
CA SER A 55 3.10 1.74 16.20
C SER A 55 4.10 2.27 15.17
N PRO A 56 5.01 3.20 15.53
CA PRO A 56 5.88 3.80 14.54
C PRO A 56 6.85 2.72 14.06
N MET A 57 6.58 2.15 12.89
CA MET A 57 7.56 1.36 12.17
C MET A 57 8.71 2.30 11.85
N ARG A 58 9.80 2.10 12.58
CA ARG A 58 11.03 2.89 12.62
C ARG A 58 11.53 3.20 11.21
N LEU A 59 11.39 4.46 10.77
CA LEU A 59 12.11 4.97 9.61
C LEU A 59 13.61 4.94 9.95
N VAL A 60 14.34 4.00 9.36
CA VAL A 60 15.80 4.12 9.23
C VAL A 60 16.02 5.16 8.14
N LEU A 61 16.44 6.36 8.55
CA LEU A 61 17.10 7.29 7.65
C LEU A 61 18.49 6.71 7.40
N ASP A 62 18.73 6.14 6.22
CA ASP A 62 20.08 5.84 5.76
C ASP A 62 20.77 7.15 5.35
N GLU A 63 22.04 7.25 5.73
CA GLU A 63 22.87 8.44 5.99
C GLU A 63 23.08 9.42 4.80
N PRO A 64 23.48 10.68 5.06
CA PRO A 64 23.87 11.62 4.01
C PRO A 64 25.21 11.20 3.36
N VAL A 65 25.18 10.99 2.03
CA VAL A 65 26.38 10.80 1.21
C VAL A 65 27.33 12.01 1.35
N SER A 66 28.52 11.77 1.88
CA SER A 66 29.59 12.78 1.97
C SER A 66 30.18 13.02 0.58
N GLN A 67 30.07 14.25 0.08
CA GLN A 67 30.71 14.65 -1.18
C GLN A 67 32.19 14.96 -0.91
N GLU A 68 33.07 14.07 -1.37
CA GLU A 68 34.50 14.31 -1.42
C GLU A 68 34.82 15.12 -2.69
N THR A 69 35.18 16.40 -2.55
CA THR A 69 35.72 17.22 -3.64
C THR A 69 37.24 17.10 -3.63
N PRO A 70 37.91 16.74 -4.74
CA PRO A 70 39.36 16.90 -4.83
C PRO A 70 39.67 18.37 -5.09
N GLU A 71 40.15 19.08 -4.06
CA GLU A 71 40.83 20.36 -4.21
C GLU A 71 42.17 20.09 -4.91
N LEU A 72 42.21 20.27 -6.24
CA LEU A 72 43.46 20.40 -6.98
C LEU A 72 44.07 21.77 -6.66
N SER A 73 45.06 21.76 -5.76
CA SER A 73 45.91 22.90 -5.42
C SER A 73 46.99 23.13 -6.50
N CYS A 74 47.52 24.36 -6.54
CA CYS A 74 48.46 24.97 -7.50
C CYS A 74 49.59 24.10 -8.08
#